data_AF-A0A2G6E0R9-F1
#
_entry.id   AF-A0A2G6E0R9-F1
#
_cell.length_a   1.000
_cell.length_b   1.000
_cell.length_c   1.000
_cell.angle_alpha   90.00
_cell.angle_beta   90.00
_cell.angle_gamma   90.00
#
_symmetry.space_group_name_H-M   'P 1'
#
loop_
_entity.id
_entity.type
_entity.pdbx_description
1 polymer ?
#
loop_
_entity_poly.entity_id
_entity_poly.type
_entity_poly.pdbx_seq_one_letter_code
_entity_poly.pdbx_strand_id
1 'polypeptide(L)' 'MKPTISHQWQDETIEAKTLWFRALPLDERMDMLCMFTDLILSVNPTIVEQRGAQSLTGRIQELSAA' A
#
# COMPACT_ATOMS: atom_id res chain seq x y z
N MET A 1 28.45 -6.35 -10.02
CA MET A 1 27.45 -5.81 -10.98
C MET A 1 26.60 -4.80 -10.24
N LYS A 2 26.39 -3.59 -10.81
CA LYS A 2 25.42 -2.65 -10.24
C LYS A 2 24.02 -3.08 -10.71
N PRO A 3 23.03 -3.19 -9.82
CA PRO A 3 21.66 -3.48 -10.24
C PRO A 3 21.16 -2.34 -11.13
N THR A 4 20.58 -2.68 -12.28
CA THR A 4 19.90 -1.72 -13.14
C THR A 4 18.49 -1.53 -12.59
N ILE A 5 18.16 -0.32 -12.15
CA ILE A 5 16.82 0.00 -11.65
C ILE A 5 15.90 0.21 -12.86
N SER A 6 14.79 -0.52 -12.90
CA SER A 6 13.69 -0.28 -13.85
C SER A 6 12.66 0.63 -13.22
N HIS A 7 12.13 1.58 -13.99
CA HIS A 7 11.07 2.51 -13.58
C HIS A 7 9.81 2.34 -14.45
N GLN A 8 9.63 1.17 -15.05
CA GLN A 8 8.50 0.89 -15.92
C GLN A 8 7.24 0.63 -15.08
N TRP A 9 6.12 1.23 -15.48
CA TRP A 9 4.84 1.04 -14.79
C TRP A 9 4.35 -0.41 -14.85
N GLN A 10 4.80 -1.18 -15.84
CA GLN A 10 4.46 -2.60 -15.97
C GLN A 10 5.09 -3.45 -14.85
N ASP A 11 6.13 -2.94 -14.19
CA ASP A 11 6.81 -3.62 -13.09
C ASP A 11 6.08 -3.40 -11.74
N GLU A 12 5.12 -2.47 -11.68
CA GLU A 12 4.39 -2.06 -10.47
C GLU A 12 3.19 -2.98 -10.16
N THR A 13 3.40 -4.29 -10.22
CA THR A 13 2.35 -5.29 -9.94
C THR A 13 2.02 -5.36 -8.45
N ILE A 14 0.86 -5.95 -8.11
CA ILE A 14 0.46 -6.14 -6.71
C ILE A 14 1.48 -7.03 -5.98
N GLU A 15 1.96 -8.08 -6.65
CA GLU A 15 2.95 -9.01 -6.13
C GLU A 15 4.29 -8.30 -5.86
N ALA A 16 4.76 -7.49 -6.79
CA ALA A 16 6.00 -6.72 -6.63
C ALA A 16 5.91 -5.75 -5.44
N LYS A 17 4.80 -5.01 -5.33
CA LYS A 17 4.54 -4.10 -4.20
C LYS A 17 4.45 -4.83 -2.88
N THR A 18 3.83 -6.02 -2.87
CA THR A 18 3.71 -6.85 -1.67
C THR A 18 5.07 -7.36 -1.22
N LEU A 19 5.90 -7.86 -2.15
CA LEU A 19 7.25 -8.32 -1.86
C LEU A 19 8.11 -7.18 -1.31
N TRP A 20 8.06 -6.02 -1.95
CA TRP A 20 8.76 -4.82 -1.49
C TRP A 20 8.32 -4.41 -0.07
N PHE A 21 7.02 -4.29 0.18
CA PHE A 21 6.52 -3.89 1.50
C PHE A 21 6.88 -4.89 2.60
N ARG A 22 6.87 -6.19 2.28
CA ARG A 22 7.27 -7.26 3.21
C ARG A 22 8.76 -7.27 3.52
N ALA A 23 9.60 -6.74 2.62
CA ALA A 23 11.04 -6.65 2.84
C ALA A 23 11.41 -5.53 3.84
N LEU A 24 10.50 -4.61 4.13
CA LEU A 24 10.73 -3.50 5.06
C LEU A 24 10.78 -3.99 6.52
N PRO A 25 11.68 -3.42 7.35
CA PRO A 25 11.60 -3.46 8.80
C PRO A 25 10.23 -3.02 9.35
N LEU A 26 9.91 -3.41 10.58
CA LEU A 26 8.59 -3.10 11.16
C LEU A 26 8.39 -1.60 11.38
N ASP A 27 9.42 -0.90 11.84
CA ASP A 27 9.45 0.56 12.00
C ASP A 27 9.23 1.27 10.67
N GLU A 28 9.91 0.87 9.60
CA GLU A 28 9.69 1.45 8.27
C GLU A 28 8.25 1.22 7.76
N ARG A 29 7.65 0.06 8.07
CA ARG A 29 6.24 -0.21 7.75
C ARG A 29 5.29 0.72 8.53
N MET A 30 5.61 1.03 9.78
CA MET A 30 4.83 1.97 10.58
C MET A 30 4.96 3.40 10.05
N ASP A 31 6.17 3.81 9.68
CA ASP A 31 6.41 5.12 9.06
C ASP A 31 5.60 5.27 7.76
N MET A 32 5.59 4.23 6.92
CA MET A 32 4.76 4.19 5.72
C MET A 32 3.26 4.35 6.01
N LEU A 33 2.75 3.65 7.03
CA LEU A 33 1.35 3.77 7.44
C LEU A 33 1.01 5.20 7.87
N CYS A 34 1.89 5.83 8.66
CA CYS A 34 1.74 7.22 9.07
C CYS A 34 1.76 8.16 7.86
N MET A 35 2.76 8.04 6.99
CA MET A 35 2.87 8.86 5.77
C MET A 35 1.61 8.79 4.89
N PHE A 36 1.07 7.58 4.65
CA PHE A 36 -0.15 7.44 3.87
C PHE A 36 -1.37 8.01 4.57
N THR A 37 -1.46 7.85 5.89
CA THR A 37 -2.55 8.41 6.69
C THR A 37 -2.52 9.94 6.63
N ASP A 38 -1.35 10.54 6.84
CA ASP A 38 -1.16 12.00 6.77
C ASP A 38 -1.49 12.53 5.38
N LEU A 39 -1.07 11.82 4.32
CA LEU A 39 -1.41 12.18 2.94
C LEU A 39 -2.94 12.18 2.74
N ILE A 40 -3.62 11.11 3.16
CA ILE A 40 -5.08 11.01 3.04
C ILE A 40 -5.77 12.13 3.81
N LEU A 41 -5.35 12.41 5.03
CA LEU A 41 -5.92 13.48 5.86
C LEU A 41 -5.64 14.87 5.29
N SER A 42 -4.49 15.08 4.65
CA SER A 42 -4.15 16.36 4.01
C SER A 42 -5.04 16.67 2.81
N VAL A 43 -5.47 15.63 2.07
CA VAL A 43 -6.31 15.77 0.87
C VAL A 43 -7.80 15.70 1.21
N ASN A 44 -8.16 14.93 2.23
CA ASN A 44 -9.55 14.73 2.66
C ASN A 44 -9.67 14.75 4.20
N PRO A 45 -9.64 15.94 4.84
CA PRO A 45 -9.63 16.05 6.30
C PRO A 45 -10.88 15.48 6.98
N THR A 46 -12.04 15.49 6.31
CA THR A 46 -13.30 15.01 6.87
C THR A 46 -13.49 13.49 6.76
N ILE A 47 -12.51 12.76 6.21
CA ILE A 47 -12.59 11.30 6.07
C ILE A 47 -12.78 10.57 7.41
N VAL A 48 -12.27 11.13 8.50
CA VAL A 48 -12.40 10.57 9.86
C VAL A 48 -13.86 10.58 10.35
N GLU A 49 -14.67 11.50 9.83
CA GLU A 49 -16.09 11.63 10.19
C GLU A 49 -16.97 10.61 9.44
N GLN A 50 -16.45 10.02 8.37
CA GLN A 50 -17.14 9.02 7.56
C GLN A 50 -17.13 7.66 8.26
N ARG A 51 -18.10 7.43 9.15
CA ARG A 51 -18.30 6.12 9.80
C ARG A 51 -19.03 5.16 8.86
N GLY A 52 -18.45 3.98 8.67
CA GLY A 52 -19.04 2.91 7.86
C GLY A 52 -18.39 2.77 6.50
N ALA A 53 -17.07 2.62 6.46
CA ALA A 53 -16.36 2.18 5.26
C ALA A 53 -17.03 0.87 4.76
N GLN A 54 -17.81 0.99 3.69
CA GLN A 54 -18.36 -0.18 3.03
C GLN A 54 -17.22 -0.79 2.23
N SER A 55 -17.02 -2.10 2.40
CA SER A 55 -16.12 -2.83 1.51
C SER A 55 -16.57 -2.55 0.08
N LEU A 56 -15.68 -2.04 -0.77
CA LEU A 56 -15.97 -1.97 -2.20
C LEU A 56 -16.27 -3.39 -2.65
N THR A 57 -17.50 -3.62 -3.12
CA THR A 57 -17.95 -4.92 -3.62
C THR A 57 -16.89 -5.49 -4.57
N GLY A 58 -16.12 -6.49 -4.12
CA GLY A 58 -15.19 -7.26 -4.94
C GLY A 58 -13.70 -6.91 -4.92
N ARG A 59 -13.09 -6.39 -3.84
CA ARG A 59 -11.63 -6.09 -3.84
C ARG A 59 -10.76 -6.70 -2.73
N ILE A 60 -11.30 -7.48 -1.80
CA ILE A 60 -10.44 -8.28 -0.92
C ILE A 60 -10.20 -9.62 -1.64
N GLN A 61 -9.16 -9.67 -2.46
CA GLN A 61 -8.65 -10.95 -2.97
C GLN A 61 -7.66 -11.49 -1.94
N GLU A 62 -8.12 -12.46 -1.15
CA GLU A 62 -7.24 -13.25 -0.29
C GLU A 62 -6.36 -14.12 -1.21
N LEU A 63 -5.06 -13.84 -1.26
CA LEU A 63 -4.10 -14.69 -1.95
C LEU A 63 -3.89 -15.95 -1.09
N SER A 64 -4.74 -16.97 -1.26
CA SER A 64 -4.46 -18.29 -0.70
C SER A 64 -3.32 -18.95 -1.47
N ALA A 65 -2.39 -19.58 -0.75
CA ALA A 65 -1.29 -20.32 -1.34
C ALA A 65 -1.83 -21.62 -2.00
N ALA A 66 -1.38 -21.90 -3.22
CA ALA A 66 -1.60 -23.15 -3.93
C ALA A 66 -0.63 -24.25 -3.47
#